data_AF-A0A968H3G3-F1
#
_entry.id   AF-A0A968H3G3-F1
#
_cell.length_a   1.000
_cell.length_b   1.000
_cell.length_c   1.000
_cell.angle_alpha   90.00
_cell.angle_beta   90.00
_cell.angle_gamma   90.00
#
_symmetry.space_group_name_H-M   'P 1'
#
loop_
_entity.id
_entity.type
_entity.pdbx_description
1 polymer ?
#
loop_
_entity_poly.entity_id
_entity_poly.type
_entity_poly.pdbx_seq_one_letter_code
_entity_poly.pdbx_strand_id
1 'polypeptide(L)' 'MAAVVFRLGLLAAGMGAVEIGLGDALVRGSLVGWALVVLVGLPLIVAGSAGFMVPLLGGPNQKGTTDA' A
#
# COMPACT_ATOMS: atom_id res chain seq x y z
N MET A 1 -4.82 11.56 12.58
CA MET A 1 -4.46 12.09 11.25
C MET A 1 -3.14 11.53 10.72
N ALA A 2 -2.03 11.58 11.46
CA ALA A 2 -0.72 11.08 11.02
C ALA A 2 -0.74 9.65 10.46
N ALA A 3 -1.43 8.71 11.13
CA ALA A 3 -1.55 7.33 10.65
C ALA A 3 -2.29 7.21 9.30
N VAL A 4 -3.27 8.07 9.02
CA VAL A 4 -3.99 8.09 7.74
C VAL A 4 -3.09 8.64 6.64
N VAL A 5 -2.39 9.74 6.92
CA VAL A 5 -1.42 10.35 5.97
C VAL A 5 -0.30 9.37 5.65
N PHE A 6 0.19 8.63 6.64
CA PHE A 6 1.21 7.59 6.44
C PHE A 6 0.72 6.48 5.50
N ARG A 7 -0.51 5.98 5.69
CA ARG A 7 -1.10 4.96 4.81
C ARG A 7 -1.32 5.46 3.39
N LEU A 8 -1.77 6.71 3.24
CA LEU A 8 -1.89 7.35 1.93
C LEU A 8 -0.53 7.54 1.27
N GLY A 9 0.51 7.87 2.05
CA GLY A 9 1.88 7.95 1.57
C GLY A 9 2.40 6.60 1.04
N LEU A 10 2.16 5.51 1.78
CA LEU A 10 2.50 4.16 1.32
C LEU A 10 1.75 3.78 0.04
N LEU A 11 0.46 4.08 -0.03
CA LEU A 11 -0.35 3.80 -1.22
C LEU A 11 0.16 4.59 -2.43
N ALA A 12 0.41 5.88 -2.28
CA ALA A 12 0.92 6.75 -3.34
C ALA A 12 2.31 6.31 -3.80
N ALA A 13 3.21 5.98 -2.87
CA ALA A 13 4.54 5.45 -3.19
C ALA A 13 4.45 4.11 -3.93
N GLY A 14 3.57 3.21 -3.49
CA GLY A 14 3.33 1.93 -4.14
C GLY A 14 2.81 2.08 -5.56
N MET A 15 1.81 2.95 -5.78
CA MET A 15 1.29 3.26 -7.12
C MET A 15 2.36 3.88 -8.02
N GLY A 16 3.17 4.82 -7.49
CA GLY A 16 4.27 5.41 -8.24
C GLY A 16 5.35 4.38 -8.63
N ALA A 17 5.70 3.48 -7.73
CA ALA A 17 6.64 2.40 -8.02
C ALA A 17 6.08 1.42 -9.08
N VAL A 18 4.79 1.10 -9.03
CA VAL A 18 4.15 0.27 -10.06
C VAL A 18 4.21 0.99 -11.41
N GLU A 19 3.79 2.25 -11.49
CA GLU A 19 3.75 3.02 -12.74
C GLU A 19 5.14 3.09 -13.40
N ILE A 20 6.19 3.35 -12.62
CA ILE A 20 7.57 3.44 -13.12
C ILE A 20 8.07 2.07 -13.63
N GLY A 21 7.80 0.99 -12.90
CA GLY A 21 8.32 -0.33 -13.23
C GLY A 21 7.55 -1.04 -14.34
N LEU A 22 6.23 -0.83 -14.42
CA LEU A 22 5.34 -1.57 -15.31
C LEU A 22 5.63 -1.25 -16.78
N GLY A 23 5.91 0.01 -17.12
CA GLY A 23 6.21 0.41 -18.49
C GLY A 23 7.46 -0.29 -19.04
N ASP A 24 8.56 -0.28 -18.27
CA ASP A 24 9.80 -0.93 -18.67
C ASP A 24 9.68 -2.47 -18.70
N ALA A 25 8.95 -3.03 -17.73
CA ALA A 25 8.69 -4.46 -17.63
C ALA A 25 7.90 -5.01 -18.82
N LEU A 26 6.83 -4.32 -19.23
CA LEU A 26 5.94 -4.76 -20.31
C LEU A 26 6.53 -4.50 -21.70
N VAL A 27 7.20 -3.36 -21.90
CA VAL A 27 7.73 -2.98 -23.22
C VAL A 27 9.04 -3.70 -23.52
N ARG A 28 9.92 -3.84 -22.53
CA ARG A 28 11.28 -4.36 -22.71
C ARG A 28 11.55 -5.71 -22.05
N GLY A 29 10.55 -6.31 -21.40
CA GLY A 29 10.73 -7.57 -20.65
C GLY A 29 11.69 -7.42 -19.47
N SER A 30 11.84 -6.20 -18.94
CA SER A 30 12.83 -5.86 -17.92
C SER A 30 12.54 -6.55 -16.59
N LEU A 31 13.44 -7.44 -16.17
CA LEU A 31 13.38 -8.10 -14.85
C LEU A 31 13.45 -7.09 -13.71
N VAL A 32 14.19 -5.98 -13.90
CA VAL A 32 14.31 -4.90 -12.90
C VAL A 32 12.99 -4.17 -12.76
N GLY A 33 12.29 -3.89 -13.87
CA GLY A 33 10.94 -3.32 -13.85
C GLY A 33 9.96 -4.21 -13.09
N TRP A 34 9.97 -5.52 -13.37
CA TRP A 34 9.15 -6.49 -12.65
C TRP A 34 9.50 -6.57 -11.16
N ALA A 35 10.79 -6.52 -10.79
CA ALA A 35 11.22 -6.50 -9.40
C ALA A 35 10.69 -5.25 -8.67
N LEU A 36 10.73 -4.08 -9.31
CA LEU A 36 10.18 -2.85 -8.75
C LEU A 36 8.67 -2.96 -8.50
N VAL A 37 7.92 -3.49 -9.47
CA VAL A 37 6.46 -3.70 -9.36
C VAL A 37 6.14 -4.70 -8.24
N VAL A 38 6.78 -5.87 -8.26
CA VAL A 38 6.38 -7.02 -7.43
C VAL A 38 6.96 -6.95 -6.03
N LEU A 39 8.20 -6.48 -5.86
CA LEU A 39 8.87 -6.45 -4.56
C LEU A 39 8.70 -5.14 -3.81
N VAL A 40 8.35 -4.04 -4.50
CA VAL A 40 8.21 -2.72 -3.88
C VAL A 40 6.79 -2.18 -4.04
N GLY A 41 6.29 -2.07 -5.27
CA GLY A 41 4.98 -1.49 -5.56
C GLY A 41 3.82 -2.23 -4.89
N LEU A 42 3.69 -3.53 -5.16
CA LEU A 42 2.63 -4.36 -4.60
C LEU A 42 2.66 -4.42 -3.06
N PRO A 43 3.80 -4.67 -2.39
CA PRO A 43 3.87 -4.67 -0.93
C PRO A 43 3.48 -3.34 -0.29
N LEU A 44 3.88 -2.20 -0.88
CA LEU A 44 3.51 -0.87 -0.39
C LEU A 44 2.00 -0.62 -0.50
N ILE A 45 1.37 -1.02 -1.61
CA ILE A 45 -0.08 -0.94 -1.80
C ILE A 45 -0.82 -1.80 -0.77
N VAL A 46 -0.36 -3.04 -0.55
CA VAL A 46 -0.95 -3.97 0.43
C VAL A 46 -0.80 -3.42 1.85
N ALA A 47 0.38 -2.90 2.21
CA ALA A 47 0.62 -2.32 3.53
C ALA A 47 -0.24 -1.06 3.77
N GLY A 48 -0.34 -0.18 2.76
CA GLY A 48 -1.20 1.01 2.82
C GLY A 48 -2.67 0.67 2.97
N SER A 49 -3.17 -0.32 2.21
CA SER A 49 -4.58 -0.75 2.21
C SER A 49 -4.97 -1.57 3.44
N ALA A 50 -4.11 -2.45 3.94
CA ALA A 50 -4.36 -3.25 5.14
C ALA A 50 -4.62 -2.36 6.36
N GLY A 51 -3.93 -1.21 6.46
CA GLY A 51 -4.18 -0.23 7.52
C GLY A 51 -5.61 0.30 7.54
N PHE A 52 -6.29 0.38 6.40
CA PHE A 52 -7.70 0.77 6.30
C PHE A 52 -8.67 -0.39 6.55
N MET A 53 -8.26 -1.63 6.25
CA MET A 53 -9.11 -2.82 6.46
C MET A 53 -9.19 -3.26 7.92
N VAL A 54 -8.10 -3.14 8.69
CA VAL A 54 -8.05 -3.59 10.10
C VAL A 54 -9.15 -2.97 10.99
N PRO A 55 -9.44 -1.65 10.92
CA PRO A 55 -10.55 -1.06 11.67
C PRO A 55 -11.93 -1.51 11.19
N LEU A 56 -12.09 -1.82 9.90
CA LEU A 56 -13.38 -2.23 9.31
C LEU A 56 -13.74 -3.68 9.65
N LEU A 57 -12.75 -4.53 9.86
CA LEU A 57 -12.91 -5.96 10.20
C LEU A 57 -12.94 -6.21 11.72
N GLY A 58 -13.14 -5.18 12.54
CA GLY A 58 -13.25 -5.31 13.99
C GLY A 58 -11.92 -5.43 14.75
N GLY A 59 -10.80 -5.02 14.15
CA GLY A 59 -9.50 -5.01 14.82
C GLY A 59 -9.42 -4.06 16.03
N PRO A 60 -8.38 -4.18 16.87
CA PRO A 60 -8.30 -3.63 18.25
C PRO A 60 -8.38 -2.10 18.41
N ASN A 61 -8.64 -1.34 17.35
CA ASN A 61 -8.90 0.10 17.39
C ASN A 61 -10.41 0.41 17.26
N GLN A 62 -11.27 -0.31 17.99
CA GLN A 62 -12.66 0.09 18.15
C GLN A 62 -12.72 1.37 18.99
N LYS A 63 -12.82 2.50 18.31
CA LYS A 63 -13.17 3.78 18.93
C LYS A 63 -14.61 3.67 19.45
N GLY A 64 -14.78 3.45 20.76
CA GLY A 64 -16.11 3.38 21.40
C GLY A 64 -16.24 2.55 22.69
N THR A 65 -15.21 1.82 23.13
CA THR A 65 -15.32 0.89 24.29
C THR A 65 -15.15 1.53 25.69
N THR A 66 -15.29 2.85 25.85
CA THR A 66 -15.07 3.52 27.17
C THR A 66 -16.27 4.37 27.63
N ASP A 67 -17.47 4.15 27.10
CA ASP A 67 -18.70 4.77 27.62
C ASP A 67 -19.71 3.72 28.14
N ALA A 68 -19.25 2.82 29.02
CA ALA A 68 -20.13 1.95 29.81
C ALA A 68 -19.53 1.64 31.18
#